data_AF-A0A0F9KGT6-F1
#
_entry.id   AF-A0A0F9KGT6-F1
#
_cell.length_a   1.000
_cell.length_b   1.000
_cell.length_c   1.000
_cell.angle_alpha   90.00
_cell.angle_beta   90.00
_cell.angle_gamma   90.00
#
_symmetry.space_group_name_H-M   'P 1'
#
loop_
_entity.id
_entity.type
_entity.pdbx_description
1 polymer ?
#
loop_
_entity_poly.entity_id
_entity_poly.type
_entity_poly.pdbx_seq_one_letter_code
_entity_poly.pdbx_strand_id
1 'polypeptide(L)'
;ADIFAVSGASVEIAGFYLKHKQNTTAIGLATAGAYAPNIHHNNIAMNTASTTSEPMIHAVGDAGAYGDIHHNWIYSSDGNDTTIAAIIVVGASATMAKVTHNDITIGDGLTATVGIQNLATKGMVSYNDFGQAGSDSTWTHCIQVSSFGNAIGNRGVVADSVLVTGGVNDKSFSDNMNGVNGGLIDDAS
;
A
#
# COMPACT_ATOMS: atom_id res chain seq x y z
N ALA A 1 -11.35 15.33 0.83
CA ALA A 1 -11.18 16.35 -0.23
C ALA A 1 -9.82 16.11 -0.82
N ASP A 2 -9.79 15.53 -2.01
CA ASP A 2 -8.59 14.85 -2.50
C ASP A 2 -7.71 15.82 -3.29
N ILE A 3 -6.41 15.54 -3.44
CA ILE A 3 -5.57 16.34 -4.34
C ILE A 3 -5.97 16.06 -5.78
N PHE A 4 -6.07 14.77 -6.13
CA PHE A 4 -6.71 14.31 -7.35
C PHE A 4 -7.97 13.51 -7.00
N ALA A 5 -9.10 13.89 -7.59
CA ALA A 5 -10.34 13.12 -7.57
C ALA A 5 -10.68 12.69 -8.99
N VAL A 6 -10.66 11.38 -9.24
CA VAL A 6 -10.91 10.79 -10.56
C VAL A 6 -12.30 10.17 -10.58
N SER A 7 -13.12 10.54 -11.56
CA SER A 7 -14.43 9.95 -11.79
C SER A 7 -14.69 9.80 -13.29
N GLY A 8 -15.27 8.66 -13.69
CA GLY A 8 -15.78 8.47 -15.05
C GLY A 8 -14.76 8.32 -16.18
N ALA A 9 -13.46 8.14 -15.90
CA ALA A 9 -12.42 8.01 -16.91
C ALA A 9 -11.23 7.14 -16.46
N SER A 10 -10.52 6.58 -17.45
CA SER A 10 -9.13 6.11 -17.28
C SER A 10 -8.19 7.30 -17.32
N VAL A 11 -7.23 7.33 -16.38
CA VAL A 11 -6.29 8.45 -16.24
C VAL A 11 -4.90 7.93 -15.95
N GLU A 12 -3.90 8.63 -16.48
CA GLU A 12 -2.52 8.50 -16.03
C GLU A 12 -2.19 9.64 -15.08
N ILE A 13 -1.69 9.30 -13.89
CA ILE A 13 -1.22 10.27 -12.89
C ILE A 13 0.23 9.95 -12.62
N ALA A 14 1.14 10.77 -13.15
CA ALA A 14 2.56 10.49 -13.07
C ALA A 14 3.45 11.72 -12.98
N GLY A 15 4.58 11.57 -12.27
CA GLY A 15 5.63 12.58 -12.18
C GLY A 15 5.33 13.73 -11.21
N PHE A 16 4.36 13.59 -10.31
CA PHE A 16 4.00 14.63 -9.37
C PHE A 16 4.69 14.49 -8.01
N TYR A 17 4.98 15.63 -7.38
CA TYR A 17 5.30 15.73 -5.95
C TYR A 17 4.04 16.18 -5.19
N LEU A 18 3.44 15.25 -4.46
CA LEU A 18 2.19 15.45 -3.74
C LEU A 18 2.49 15.53 -2.25
N LYS A 19 2.31 16.73 -1.68
CA LYS A 19 2.24 16.86 -0.22
C LYS A 19 0.81 16.64 0.22
N HIS A 20 0.58 15.49 0.84
CA HIS A 20 -0.70 15.11 1.39
C HIS A 20 -1.19 16.14 2.43
N LYS A 21 -2.50 16.37 2.45
CA LYS A 21 -3.15 17.16 3.49
C LYS A 21 -3.79 16.20 4.50
N GLN A 22 -3.70 16.53 5.78
CA GLN A 22 -4.31 15.73 6.84
C GLN A 22 -5.77 15.40 6.55
N ASN A 23 -6.18 14.16 6.88
CA ASN A 23 -7.54 13.66 6.74
C ASN A 23 -8.11 13.77 5.30
N THR A 24 -7.26 13.63 4.29
CA THR A 24 -7.66 13.61 2.88
C THR A 24 -7.00 12.49 2.12
N THR A 25 -7.55 12.02 1.01
CA THR A 25 -6.80 11.11 0.14
C THR A 25 -5.93 11.94 -0.81
N ALA A 26 -4.69 11.51 -1.10
CA ALA A 26 -3.90 12.22 -2.11
C ALA A 26 -4.48 11.97 -3.52
N ILE A 27 -4.72 10.71 -3.89
CA ILE A 27 -5.36 10.31 -5.14
C ILE A 27 -6.59 9.45 -4.84
N GLY A 28 -7.78 10.04 -4.96
CA GLY A 28 -9.06 9.35 -4.84
C GLY A 28 -9.59 8.88 -6.18
N LEU A 29 -9.89 7.59 -6.30
CA LEU A 29 -10.57 6.98 -7.43
C LEU A 29 -12.00 6.65 -7.01
N ALA A 30 -12.97 7.40 -7.56
CA ALA A 30 -14.37 7.26 -7.21
C ALA A 30 -15.01 6.02 -7.86
N THR A 31 -15.99 5.43 -7.17
CA THR A 31 -16.67 4.18 -7.57
C THR A 31 -17.24 4.18 -8.99
N ALA A 32 -17.62 5.34 -9.54
CA ALA A 32 -18.21 5.42 -10.87
C ALA A 32 -17.14 5.67 -11.96
N GLY A 33 -16.84 4.64 -12.75
CA GLY A 33 -16.16 4.76 -14.05
C GLY A 33 -14.66 5.10 -14.02
N ALA A 34 -14.03 5.19 -12.84
CA ALA A 34 -12.57 5.33 -12.71
C ALA A 34 -11.84 4.00 -12.94
N TYR A 35 -11.97 3.48 -14.17
CA TYR A 35 -11.40 2.21 -14.62
C TYR A 35 -10.01 2.38 -15.21
N ALA A 36 -9.17 1.35 -15.07
CA ALA A 36 -7.83 1.28 -15.63
C ALA A 36 -6.97 2.55 -15.39
N PRO A 37 -6.90 3.07 -14.15
CA PRO A 37 -5.96 4.14 -13.84
C PRO A 37 -4.52 3.61 -13.95
N ASN A 38 -3.60 4.49 -14.34
CA ASN A 38 -2.18 4.24 -14.33
C ASN A 38 -1.49 5.28 -13.44
N ILE A 39 -1.15 4.90 -12.20
CA ILE A 39 -0.64 5.83 -11.18
C ILE A 39 0.81 5.46 -10.89
N HIS A 40 1.76 6.28 -11.35
CA HIS A 40 3.16 5.93 -11.20
C HIS A 40 4.15 7.06 -11.13
N HIS A 41 5.34 6.79 -10.60
CA HIS A 41 6.44 7.78 -10.53
C HIS A 41 6.02 9.07 -9.80
N ASN A 42 5.08 8.95 -8.85
CA ASN A 42 4.71 10.05 -7.98
C ASN A 42 5.48 9.95 -6.66
N ASN A 43 5.77 11.10 -6.08
CA ASN A 43 6.34 11.22 -4.76
C ASN A 43 5.25 11.76 -3.84
N ILE A 44 4.79 10.98 -2.86
CA ILE A 44 3.67 11.30 -1.99
C ILE A 44 4.16 11.40 -0.55
N ALA A 45 4.33 12.63 -0.08
CA ALA A 45 4.70 12.92 1.30
C ALA A 45 3.44 12.94 2.17
N MET A 46 3.29 11.94 3.03
CA MET A 46 2.20 11.77 3.98
C MET A 46 2.27 12.85 5.07
N ASN A 47 1.13 13.44 5.43
CA ASN A 47 1.02 14.41 6.52
C ASN A 47 0.13 13.83 7.64
N THR A 48 0.78 13.40 8.70
CA THR A 48 0.28 12.43 9.69
C THR A 48 0.21 13.02 11.09
N ALA A 49 -0.40 14.20 11.21
CA ALA A 49 -0.53 14.92 12.49
C ALA A 49 -1.91 14.76 13.17
N SER A 50 -2.69 13.73 12.81
CA SER A 50 -4.07 13.48 13.27
C SER A 50 -4.25 12.00 13.59
N THR A 51 -5.01 11.65 14.63
CA THR A 51 -5.17 10.28 15.16
C THR A 51 -5.73 9.25 14.16
N THR A 52 -6.31 9.71 13.04
CA THR A 52 -6.79 8.85 11.95
C THR A 52 -6.41 9.46 10.62
N SER A 53 -5.62 8.77 9.79
CA SER A 53 -5.29 9.25 8.44
C SER A 53 -5.98 8.43 7.36
N GLU A 54 -6.44 9.14 6.33
CA GLU A 54 -6.98 8.57 5.09
C GLU A 54 -5.85 7.93 4.24
N PRO A 55 -6.18 7.02 3.31
CA PRO A 55 -5.20 6.43 2.40
C PRO A 55 -4.55 7.47 1.49
N MET A 56 -3.33 7.21 1.01
CA MET A 56 -2.68 8.05 0.00
C MET A 56 -3.29 7.83 -1.38
N ILE A 57 -3.54 6.58 -1.73
CA ILE A 57 -4.23 6.20 -2.97
C ILE A 57 -5.42 5.35 -2.56
N HIS A 58 -6.63 5.80 -2.87
CA HIS A 58 -7.87 5.15 -2.44
C HIS A 58 -8.79 4.86 -3.62
N ALA A 59 -8.98 3.58 -3.93
CA ALA A 59 -9.95 3.12 -4.90
C ALA A 59 -11.16 2.47 -4.21
N VAL A 60 -12.33 3.09 -4.37
CA VAL A 60 -13.58 2.66 -3.72
C VAL A 60 -14.43 1.83 -4.68
N GLY A 61 -15.02 0.74 -4.17
CA GLY A 61 -15.86 -0.16 -4.97
C GLY A 61 -15.08 -0.81 -6.10
N ASP A 62 -15.56 -0.69 -7.36
CA ASP A 62 -14.90 -1.22 -8.56
C ASP A 62 -13.95 -0.20 -9.22
N ALA A 63 -13.75 0.97 -8.59
CA ALA A 63 -12.72 1.92 -9.01
C ALA A 63 -11.34 1.28 -8.91
N GLY A 64 -10.44 1.62 -9.83
CA GLY A 64 -9.11 1.01 -9.89
C GLY A 64 -9.09 -0.38 -10.53
N ALA A 65 -10.24 -0.94 -10.92
CA ALA A 65 -10.25 -2.18 -11.68
C ALA A 65 -9.52 -2.03 -13.02
N TYR A 66 -8.74 -3.04 -13.38
CA TYR A 66 -7.77 -3.08 -14.47
C TYR A 66 -6.66 -2.02 -14.36
N GLY A 67 -6.50 -1.38 -13.20
CA GLY A 67 -5.50 -0.36 -12.96
C GLY A 67 -4.14 -0.91 -12.57
N ASP A 68 -3.14 -0.04 -12.72
CA ASP A 68 -1.75 -0.26 -12.30
C ASP A 68 -1.28 0.90 -11.42
N ILE A 69 -0.82 0.58 -10.22
CA ILE A 69 -0.26 1.53 -9.26
C ILE A 69 1.18 1.10 -9.01
N HIS A 70 2.14 1.82 -9.59
CA HIS A 70 3.52 1.38 -9.56
C HIS A 70 4.58 2.46 -9.48
N HIS A 71 5.77 2.14 -8.96
CA HIS A 71 6.89 3.08 -8.93
C HIS A 71 6.56 4.42 -8.24
N ASN A 72 5.61 4.42 -7.30
CA ASN A 72 5.37 5.57 -6.45
C ASN A 72 6.25 5.47 -5.21
N TRP A 73 6.79 6.60 -4.78
CA TRP A 73 7.45 6.71 -3.49
C TRP A 73 6.52 7.42 -2.52
N ILE A 74 6.04 6.68 -1.53
CA ILE A 74 5.10 7.18 -0.52
C ILE A 74 5.81 7.18 0.83
N TYR A 75 5.95 8.34 1.48
CA TYR A 75 6.70 8.40 2.74
C TYR A 75 6.14 9.39 3.76
N SER A 76 6.42 9.16 5.03
CA SER A 76 6.40 10.17 6.09
C SER A 76 7.76 10.25 6.78
N SER A 77 8.10 11.43 7.28
CA SER A 77 9.28 11.66 8.13
C SER A 77 8.99 11.51 9.63
N ASP A 78 7.72 11.65 10.02
CA ASP A 78 7.26 11.83 11.39
C ASP A 78 5.75 11.59 11.50
N GLY A 79 5.30 10.98 12.60
CA GLY A 79 3.93 10.63 12.91
C GLY A 79 3.59 11.03 14.34
N ASN A 80 2.52 11.80 14.53
CA ASN A 80 2.03 12.09 15.88
C ASN A 80 1.19 10.90 16.37
N ASP A 81 1.81 9.77 16.75
CA ASP A 81 1.13 8.56 17.24
C ASP A 81 -0.14 8.22 16.42
N THR A 82 0.03 8.23 15.10
CA THR A 82 -1.08 8.25 14.14
C THR A 82 -1.24 6.87 13.50
N THR A 83 -2.48 6.40 13.41
CA THR A 83 -2.80 5.16 12.71
C THR A 83 -3.37 5.43 11.32
N ILE A 84 -2.80 4.78 10.31
CA ILE A 84 -3.34 4.68 8.96
C ILE A 84 -3.83 3.25 8.74
N ALA A 85 -5.11 3.09 8.41
CA ALA A 85 -5.69 1.76 8.19
C ALA A 85 -5.06 1.06 6.98
N ALA A 86 -4.90 1.78 5.87
CA ALA A 86 -4.21 1.30 4.68
C ALA A 86 -3.61 2.47 3.88
N ILE A 87 -2.37 2.35 3.39
CA ILE A 87 -1.71 3.44 2.64
C ILE A 87 -2.16 3.46 1.18
N ILE A 88 -2.20 2.29 0.53
CA ILE A 88 -2.80 2.09 -0.80
C ILE A 88 -3.98 1.15 -0.63
N VAL A 89 -5.15 1.54 -1.15
CA VAL A 89 -6.39 0.77 -1.06
C VAL A 89 -6.97 0.51 -2.44
N VAL A 90 -7.21 -0.76 -2.76
CA VAL A 90 -8.11 -1.23 -3.81
C VAL A 90 -9.19 -2.09 -3.17
N GLY A 91 -10.45 -1.68 -3.34
CA GLY A 91 -11.62 -2.34 -2.76
C GLY A 91 -11.90 -3.74 -3.31
N ALA A 92 -12.66 -4.53 -2.53
CA ALA A 92 -12.98 -5.92 -2.85
C ALA A 92 -13.86 -6.11 -4.10
N SER A 93 -14.58 -5.06 -4.50
CA SER A 93 -15.42 -5.09 -5.69
C SER A 93 -14.63 -4.91 -6.99
N ALA A 94 -13.35 -4.53 -6.92
CA ALA A 94 -12.50 -4.39 -8.10
C ALA A 94 -12.24 -5.74 -8.78
N THR A 95 -12.42 -5.80 -10.09
CA THR A 95 -12.25 -7.06 -10.85
C THR A 95 -10.79 -7.54 -10.87
N MET A 96 -9.84 -6.63 -11.09
CA MET A 96 -8.40 -6.89 -11.19
C MET A 96 -7.67 -5.60 -10.83
N ALA A 97 -6.53 -5.64 -10.13
CA ALA A 97 -5.69 -4.46 -9.97
C ALA A 97 -4.26 -4.88 -9.68
N LYS A 98 -3.29 -4.10 -10.16
CA LYS A 98 -1.88 -4.30 -9.87
C LYS A 98 -1.36 -3.19 -8.97
N VAL A 99 -0.61 -3.59 -7.95
CA VAL A 99 0.14 -2.64 -7.11
C VAL A 99 1.56 -3.16 -7.02
N THR A 100 2.49 -2.54 -7.74
CA THR A 100 3.84 -3.11 -7.92
C THR A 100 4.98 -2.10 -7.81
N HIS A 101 6.16 -2.50 -7.34
CA HIS A 101 7.34 -1.62 -7.36
C HIS A 101 7.15 -0.27 -6.68
N ASN A 102 6.30 -0.17 -5.66
CA ASN A 102 6.18 1.04 -4.87
C ASN A 102 7.13 0.98 -3.68
N ASP A 103 7.72 2.12 -3.36
CA ASP A 103 8.51 2.32 -2.15
C ASP A 103 7.62 2.99 -1.11
N ILE A 104 7.40 2.35 0.03
CA ILE A 104 6.54 2.88 1.09
C ILE A 104 7.31 2.93 2.40
N THR A 105 7.51 4.12 2.96
CA THR A 105 8.22 4.32 4.22
C THR A 105 7.35 5.05 5.23
N ILE A 106 7.24 4.55 6.46
CA ILE A 106 6.59 5.32 7.55
C ILE A 106 7.62 5.80 8.56
N GLY A 107 7.44 7.02 9.04
CA GLY A 107 8.27 7.66 10.07
C GLY A 107 7.95 7.23 11.50
N ASP A 108 8.71 7.74 12.47
CA ASP A 108 8.47 7.56 13.91
C ASP A 108 7.05 7.95 14.34
N GLY A 109 6.48 7.25 15.32
CA GLY A 109 5.14 7.44 15.85
C GLY A 109 4.01 7.09 14.88
N LEU A 110 4.28 6.46 13.74
CA LEU A 110 3.23 6.01 12.82
C LEU A 110 2.96 4.51 12.98
N THR A 111 1.67 4.18 12.99
CA THR A 111 1.20 2.82 12.79
C THR A 111 0.51 2.73 11.42
N ALA A 112 1.03 1.88 10.54
CA ALA A 112 0.30 1.42 9.35
C ALA A 112 -0.30 0.04 9.64
N THR A 113 -1.63 -0.05 9.71
CA THR A 113 -2.28 -1.37 9.86
C THR A 113 -2.06 -2.21 8.62
N VAL A 114 -2.16 -1.61 7.43
CA VAL A 114 -1.83 -2.23 6.15
C VAL A 114 -1.03 -1.26 5.29
N GLY A 115 0.04 -1.71 4.64
CA GLY A 115 0.70 -0.90 3.62
C GLY A 115 -0.10 -0.87 2.32
N ILE A 116 -0.21 -2.02 1.68
CA ILE A 116 -0.99 -2.21 0.45
C ILE A 116 -2.15 -3.16 0.74
N GLN A 117 -3.37 -2.64 0.66
CA GLN A 117 -4.59 -3.44 0.62
C GLN A 117 -5.06 -3.56 -0.82
N ASN A 118 -4.87 -4.73 -1.44
CA ASN A 118 -5.40 -5.03 -2.76
C ASN A 118 -6.40 -6.19 -2.68
N LEU A 119 -7.67 -5.86 -2.46
CA LEU A 119 -8.74 -6.85 -2.33
C LEU A 119 -9.41 -7.20 -3.65
N ALA A 120 -8.88 -6.74 -4.79
CA ALA A 120 -9.41 -7.10 -6.09
C ALA A 120 -9.49 -8.63 -6.26
N THR A 121 -10.50 -9.11 -6.99
CA THR A 121 -10.68 -10.56 -7.20
C THR A 121 -9.48 -11.17 -7.92
N LYS A 122 -8.88 -10.43 -8.86
CA LYS A 122 -7.62 -10.83 -9.51
C LYS A 122 -6.53 -9.81 -9.20
N GLY A 123 -6.32 -9.55 -7.91
CA GLY A 123 -5.33 -8.61 -7.41
C GLY A 123 -3.91 -9.17 -7.46
N MET A 124 -2.95 -8.36 -7.91
CA MET A 124 -1.53 -8.67 -7.86
C MET A 124 -0.80 -7.59 -7.05
N VAL A 125 -0.02 -8.03 -6.06
CA VAL A 125 0.86 -7.16 -5.29
C VAL A 125 2.29 -7.69 -5.41
N SER A 126 3.19 -6.99 -6.10
CA SER A 126 4.54 -7.53 -6.32
C SER A 126 5.65 -6.51 -6.31
N TYR A 127 6.82 -6.94 -5.83
CA TYR A 127 8.04 -6.14 -5.83
C TYR A 127 7.93 -4.78 -5.15
N ASN A 128 7.01 -4.62 -4.18
CA ASN A 128 6.96 -3.41 -3.36
C ASN A 128 7.96 -3.53 -2.21
N ASP A 129 8.58 -2.41 -1.86
CA ASP A 129 9.53 -2.30 -0.76
C ASP A 129 8.90 -1.46 0.37
N PHE A 130 8.82 -2.04 1.57
CA PHE A 130 8.31 -1.38 2.78
C PHE A 130 9.46 -1.07 3.73
N GLY A 131 9.57 0.20 4.10
CA GLY A 131 10.60 0.74 4.97
C GLY A 131 10.05 1.42 6.22
N GLN A 132 10.95 1.71 7.13
CA GLN A 132 10.71 2.50 8.33
C GLN A 132 11.80 3.55 8.45
N ALA A 133 11.39 4.78 8.78
CA ALA A 133 12.28 5.90 9.07
C ALA A 133 12.17 6.25 10.56
N GLY A 134 13.08 5.68 11.36
CA GLY A 134 13.16 5.93 12.81
C GLY A 134 13.01 4.65 13.65
N SER A 135 12.98 4.80 14.96
CA SER A 135 12.97 3.69 15.93
C SER A 135 11.59 3.26 16.41
N ASP A 136 10.55 4.05 16.18
CA ASP A 136 9.22 3.86 16.80
C ASP A 136 8.09 3.91 15.77
N SER A 137 8.17 3.10 14.71
CA SER A 137 7.05 2.93 13.77
C SER A 137 6.58 1.49 13.77
N THR A 138 5.29 1.27 13.50
CA THR A 138 4.68 -0.06 13.53
C THR A 138 3.98 -0.38 12.22
N TRP A 139 4.23 -1.58 11.71
CA TRP A 139 3.53 -2.15 10.57
C TRP A 139 2.74 -3.38 11.04
N THR A 140 1.41 -3.33 11.12
CA THR A 140 0.66 -4.55 11.46
C THR A 140 0.80 -5.57 10.32
N HIS A 141 0.54 -5.13 9.09
CA HIS A 141 0.77 -5.90 7.88
C HIS A 141 1.35 -5.02 6.77
N CYS A 142 2.33 -5.50 6.02
CA CYS A 142 2.77 -4.81 4.81
C CYS A 142 1.72 -4.94 3.70
N ILE A 143 1.14 -6.14 3.54
CA ILE A 143 0.24 -6.46 2.43
C ILE A 143 -1.01 -7.17 2.95
N GLN A 144 -2.16 -6.79 2.39
CA GLN A 144 -3.39 -7.53 2.48
C GLN A 144 -3.95 -7.82 1.08
N VAL A 145 -4.24 -9.09 0.78
CA VAL A 145 -4.79 -9.52 -0.51
C VAL A 145 -6.10 -10.29 -0.34
N SER A 146 -6.91 -10.33 -1.42
CA SER A 146 -8.09 -11.19 -1.47
C SER A 146 -7.72 -12.69 -1.47
N SER A 147 -8.68 -13.56 -1.20
CA SER A 147 -8.48 -15.02 -1.28
C SER A 147 -8.11 -15.53 -2.68
N PHE A 148 -8.25 -14.69 -3.70
CA PHE A 148 -7.96 -15.00 -5.10
C PHE A 148 -6.80 -14.17 -5.68
N GLY A 149 -6.23 -13.28 -4.86
CA GLY A 149 -5.09 -12.44 -5.23
C GLY A 149 -3.75 -13.10 -4.93
N ASN A 150 -2.67 -12.52 -5.46
CA ASN A 150 -1.31 -13.01 -5.26
C ASN A 150 -0.38 -11.89 -4.75
N ALA A 151 0.55 -12.26 -3.86
CA ALA A 151 1.62 -11.39 -3.39
C ALA A 151 2.99 -12.01 -3.71
N ILE A 152 3.85 -11.36 -4.51
CA ILE A 152 5.10 -11.98 -4.99
C ILE A 152 6.27 -11.01 -4.90
N GLY A 153 7.37 -11.42 -4.26
CA GLY A 153 8.64 -10.68 -4.31
C GLY A 153 8.64 -9.33 -3.60
N ASN A 154 7.68 -9.09 -2.70
CA ASN A 154 7.66 -7.88 -1.86
C ASN A 154 8.62 -8.02 -0.68
N ARG A 155 9.24 -6.92 -0.25
CA ARG A 155 10.14 -6.88 0.91
C ARG A 155 9.61 -5.91 1.95
N GLY A 156 9.73 -6.26 3.22
CA GLY A 156 9.29 -5.39 4.31
C GLY A 156 10.25 -5.38 5.48
N VAL A 157 9.91 -4.58 6.49
CA VAL A 157 10.76 -4.32 7.65
C VAL A 157 10.83 -5.56 8.54
N VAL A 158 12.05 -6.03 8.82
CA VAL A 158 12.31 -7.34 9.45
C VAL A 158 11.88 -7.42 10.92
N ALA A 159 11.84 -6.30 11.65
CA ALA A 159 11.64 -6.29 13.10
C ALA A 159 10.17 -6.19 13.52
N ASP A 160 9.35 -5.44 12.78
CA ASP A 160 8.06 -4.95 13.29
C ASP A 160 6.87 -5.27 12.37
N SER A 161 7.06 -6.05 11.30
CA SER A 161 6.03 -6.25 10.27
C SER A 161 5.71 -7.70 9.93
N VAL A 162 4.43 -7.97 9.70
CA VAL A 162 3.97 -9.20 9.02
C VAL A 162 3.80 -8.91 7.54
N LEU A 163 4.43 -9.69 6.67
CA LEU A 163 4.52 -9.34 5.25
C LEU A 163 3.19 -9.44 4.49
N VAL A 164 2.38 -10.47 4.75
CA VAL A 164 1.13 -10.70 4.02
C VAL A 164 0.03 -11.22 4.96
N THR A 165 -1.21 -10.76 4.74
CA THR A 165 -2.43 -11.34 5.34
C THR A 165 -3.51 -11.54 4.27
N GLY A 166 -4.20 -12.68 4.29
CA GLY A 166 -5.18 -13.09 3.26
C GLY A 166 -4.62 -14.06 2.21
N GLY A 167 -5.48 -14.53 1.28
CA GLY A 167 -5.16 -15.56 0.28
C GLY A 167 -5.82 -16.93 0.55
N VAL A 168 -5.90 -17.83 -0.45
CA VAL A 168 -6.09 -19.28 -0.23
C VAL A 168 -4.75 -19.90 0.20
N ASN A 169 -4.81 -21.00 0.96
CA ASN A 169 -3.69 -21.71 1.59
C ASN A 169 -2.66 -22.29 0.60
N ASP A 170 -1.99 -21.44 -0.19
CA ASP A 170 -0.72 -21.74 -0.84
C ASP A 170 0.14 -20.48 -0.79
N LYS A 171 1.17 -20.58 0.06
CA LYS A 171 1.94 -19.50 0.67
C LYS A 171 2.53 -18.55 -0.39
N SER A 172 2.13 -17.29 -0.36
CA SER A 172 2.87 -16.21 -1.01
C SER A 172 4.16 -15.96 -0.21
N PHE A 173 5.25 -16.60 -0.63
CA PHE A 173 6.57 -16.45 0.00
C PHE A 173 7.04 -15.01 -0.12
N SER A 174 7.20 -14.36 1.03
CA SER A 174 8.04 -13.18 1.15
C SER A 174 9.46 -13.66 1.41
N ASP A 175 10.35 -13.45 0.44
CA ASP A 175 11.77 -13.77 0.57
C ASP A 175 12.42 -12.75 1.52
N ASN A 176 12.21 -12.92 2.83
CA ASN A 176 12.86 -12.12 3.84
C ASN A 176 14.20 -12.78 4.16
N MET A 177 15.22 -12.47 3.34
CA MET A 177 16.58 -12.90 3.64
C MET A 177 17.08 -12.15 4.89
N ASN A 178 16.90 -12.79 6.04
CA ASN A 178 17.68 -12.71 7.26
C ASN A 178 18.18 -11.30 7.65
N GLY A 179 17.43 -10.62 8.52
CA GLY A 179 18.00 -9.56 9.35
C GLY A 179 19.08 -10.14 10.27
N VAL A 180 20.17 -9.41 10.46
CA VAL A 180 21.31 -9.79 11.29
C VAL A 180 20.86 -9.98 12.75
N ASN A 181 20.41 -11.20 13.09
CA ASN A 181 20.40 -11.91 14.38
C ASN A 181 19.41 -13.09 14.42
N GLY A 182 19.46 -13.97 13.42
CA GLY A 182 19.18 -15.40 13.65
C GLY A 182 17.70 -15.83 13.75
N GLY A 183 16.84 -15.34 12.86
CA GLY A 183 15.58 -16.04 12.59
C GLY A 183 15.88 -17.34 11.83
N LEU A 184 15.64 -18.49 12.47
CA LEU A 184 15.78 -19.79 11.81
C LEU A 184 14.92 -19.82 10.55
N ILE A 185 15.55 -20.18 9.43
CA ILE A 185 14.86 -20.54 8.19
C ILE A 185 13.90 -21.67 8.55
N ASP A 186 12.59 -21.47 8.33
CA ASP A 186 11.62 -22.55 8.37
C ASP A 186 11.98 -23.49 7.20
N ASP A 187 12.75 -24.52 7.54
CA ASP A 187 13.16 -25.57 6.62
C ASP A 187 11.92 -26.42 6.31
N ALA A 188 11.64 -26.54 5.02
CA ALA A 188 10.71 -27.44 4.35
C ALA A 188 9.76 -28.30 5.22
N SER A 189 8.46 -28.02 5.14
CA SER A 189 7.40 -29.04 5.05
C SER A 189 6.18 -28.51 4.31
#